data_AF-A0A0K0MXE5-F1
#
_entry.id   AF-A0A0K0MXE5-F1
#
_cell.length_a   1.000
_cell.length_b   1.000
_cell.length_c   1.000
_cell.angle_alpha   90.00
_cell.angle_beta   90.00
_cell.angle_gamma   90.00
#
_symmetry.space_group_name_H-M   'P 1'
#
loop_
_entity.id
_entity.type
_entity.pdbx_description
1 polymer ?
#
loop_
_entity_poly.entity_id
_entity_poly.type
_entity_poly.pdbx_seq_one_letter_code
_entity_poly.pdbx_strand_id
1 'polypeptide(L)'
;MFYSTQILAKKGPLGTIWIAAHLDRRLKRHQVFETSIPASIDSIINPEAPLALRLSGQLLLGVVRIYSRKVGYLFQDCTDALVKMQQ
;
A
#
# COMPACT_ATOMS: atom_id res chain seq x y z
N MET A 1 -13.87 19.57 -5.41
CA MET A 1 -13.38 18.19 -5.61
C MET A 1 -13.77 17.37 -4.38
N PHE A 2 -14.49 16.28 -4.58
CA PHE A 2 -14.95 15.39 -3.51
C PHE A 2 -13.74 14.57 -2.99
N TYR A 3 -12.98 15.15 -2.07
CA TYR A 3 -11.98 14.39 -1.30
C TYR A 3 -12.47 14.37 0.14
N SER A 4 -12.91 13.20 0.60
CA SER A 4 -13.03 12.99 2.04
C SER A 4 -11.62 12.99 2.60
N THR A 5 -11.24 14.11 3.21
CA THR A 5 -9.95 14.31 3.89
C THR A 5 -9.72 13.28 5.00
N GLN A 6 -10.79 12.62 5.46
CA GLN A 6 -10.76 11.55 6.46
C GLN A 6 -10.24 10.23 5.88
N ILE A 7 -10.67 9.85 4.66
CA ILE A 7 -10.26 8.59 4.01
C ILE A 7 -8.79 8.65 3.59
N LEU A 8 -8.37 9.82 3.08
CA LEU A 8 -7.03 10.09 2.56
C LEU A 8 -6.07 10.68 3.60
N ALA A 9 -6.52 10.86 4.85
CA ALA A 9 -5.65 11.30 5.94
C ALA A 9 -4.47 10.34 6.11
N LYS A 10 -3.32 10.84 6.59
CA LYS A 10 -2.13 10.02 6.88
C LYS A 10 -2.39 8.82 7.81
N LYS A 11 -3.46 8.86 8.61
CA LYS A 11 -3.92 7.79 9.50
C LYS A 11 -5.15 7.04 8.98
N GLY A 12 -5.68 7.41 7.82
CA GLY A 12 -6.81 6.73 7.19
C GLY A 12 -6.38 5.40 6.58
N PRO A 13 -7.31 4.44 6.41
CA PRO A 13 -7.02 3.11 5.89
C PRO A 13 -6.38 3.13 4.49
N LEU A 14 -6.72 4.14 3.68
CA LEU A 14 -6.19 4.34 2.33
C LEU A 14 -5.06 5.38 2.26
N GLY A 15 -4.69 6.00 3.38
CA GLY A 15 -3.64 7.02 3.43
C GLY A 15 -2.26 6.47 3.05
N THR A 16 -1.91 5.29 3.57
CA THR A 16 -0.64 4.62 3.24
C THR A 16 -0.57 4.24 1.75
N ILE A 17 -1.68 3.80 1.17
CA ILE A 17 -1.79 3.49 -0.26
C ILE A 17 -1.70 4.73 -1.12
N TRP A 18 -2.34 5.81 -0.71
CA TRP A 18 -2.24 7.09 -1.40
C TRP A 18 -0.80 7.62 -1.43
N ILE A 19 -0.09 7.49 -0.30
CA ILE A 19 1.34 7.80 -0.19
C ILE A 19 2.16 6.86 -1.09
N ALA A 20 1.84 5.57 -1.18
CA ALA A 20 2.51 4.65 -2.11
C ALA A 20 2.35 5.07 -3.57
N ALA A 21 1.16 5.55 -3.94
CA ALA A 21 0.87 6.00 -5.30
C ALA A 21 1.64 7.28 -5.68
N HIS A 22 1.70 8.27 -4.78
CA HIS A 22 2.21 9.62 -5.12
C HIS A 22 3.58 9.97 -4.52
N LEU A 23 3.94 9.34 -3.40
CA LEU A 23 5.08 9.68 -2.54
C LEU A 23 5.88 8.43 -2.18
N ASP A 24 6.07 7.55 -3.17
CA ASP A 24 6.63 6.20 -3.05
C ASP A 24 7.86 6.14 -2.11
N ARG A 25 8.79 7.09 -2.24
CA ARG A 25 10.03 7.15 -1.42
C ARG A 25 9.84 7.47 0.07
N ARG A 26 8.64 7.79 0.55
CA ARG A 26 8.38 8.13 1.97
C ARG A 26 7.85 6.99 2.83
N LEU A 27 7.61 5.80 2.27
CA LEU A 27 7.10 4.66 3.03
C LEU A 27 8.20 3.86 3.70
N LYS A 28 8.08 3.71 5.02
CA LYS A 28 8.95 2.85 5.83
C LYS A 28 8.57 1.38 5.67
N ARG A 29 9.54 0.47 5.84
CA ARG A 29 9.34 -1.00 5.77
C ARG A 29 8.16 -1.45 6.64
N HIS A 30 8.11 -1.03 7.90
CA HIS A 30 7.03 -1.38 8.84
C HIS A 30 5.63 -1.03 8.32
N GLN A 31 5.45 0.18 7.77
CA GLN A 31 4.15 0.62 7.22
C GLN A 31 3.71 -0.23 6.03
N VAL A 32 4.67 -0.67 5.20
CA VAL A 32 4.39 -1.58 4.08
C VAL A 32 3.89 -2.92 4.63
N PHE A 33 4.51 -3.47 5.68
CA PHE A 33 4.10 -4.74 6.28
C PHE A 33 2.73 -4.68 6.95
N GLU A 34 2.46 -3.65 7.75
CA GLU A 34 1.17 -3.44 8.44
C GLU A 34 -0.01 -3.23 7.49
N THR A 35 0.25 -2.69 6.29
CA THR A 35 -0.84 -2.41 5.34
C THR A 35 -1.44 -3.70 4.81
N SER A 36 -2.74 -3.90 5.07
CA SER A 36 -3.50 -5.01 4.51
C SER A 36 -3.99 -4.68 3.11
N ILE A 37 -3.42 -5.36 2.11
CA ILE A 37 -3.85 -5.28 0.70
C ILE A 37 -5.33 -5.69 0.51
N PRO A 38 -5.80 -6.86 1.01
CA PRO A 38 -7.17 -7.29 0.74
C PRO A 38 -8.22 -6.34 1.34
N ALA A 39 -8.02 -5.87 2.58
CA ALA A 39 -8.91 -4.90 3.20
C ALA A 39 -8.96 -3.58 2.42
N SER A 40 -7.82 -3.17 1.86
CA SER A 40 -7.74 -1.95 1.09
C SER A 40 -8.41 -2.05 -0.27
N ILE A 41 -8.32 -3.22 -0.93
CA ILE A 41 -9.04 -3.49 -2.17
C ILE A 41 -10.55 -3.49 -1.91
N ASP A 42 -11.00 -4.10 -0.81
CA ASP A 42 -12.40 -4.10 -0.42
C ASP A 42 -12.94 -2.67 -0.22
N SER A 43 -12.17 -1.81 0.46
CA SER A 43 -12.52 -0.39 0.63
C SER A 43 -12.55 0.42 -0.68
N ILE A 44 -11.86 -0.04 -1.74
CA ILE A 44 -11.88 0.61 -3.07
C ILE A 44 -13.08 0.12 -3.88
N ILE A 45 -13.43 -1.16 -3.77
CA ILE A 45 -14.57 -1.77 -4.48
C ILE A 45 -15.89 -1.35 -3.86
N ASN A 46 -15.97 -1.34 -2.53
CA ASN A 46 -17.16 -1.02 -1.75
C ASN A 46 -16.91 0.22 -0.87
N PRO A 47 -16.77 1.42 -1.45
CA PRO A 47 -16.44 2.59 -0.66
C PRO A 47 -17.66 3.11 0.13
N GLU A 48 -17.45 3.50 1.38
CA GLU A 48 -18.48 4.12 2.25
C GLU A 48 -19.03 5.44 1.69
N ALA A 49 -18.24 6.13 0.86
CA ALA A 49 -18.63 7.35 0.18
C ALA A 49 -18.21 7.30 -1.30
N PRO A 50 -18.92 8.00 -2.21
CA PRO A 50 -18.59 7.96 -3.63
C PRO A 50 -17.14 8.37 -3.90
N LEU A 51 -16.35 7.45 -4.46
CA LEU A 51 -15.00 7.73 -4.93
C LEU A 51 -15.02 8.07 -6.42
N ALA A 52 -14.31 9.13 -6.81
CA ALA A 52 -14.11 9.41 -8.21
C ALA A 52 -13.28 8.30 -8.87
N LEU A 53 -13.67 7.85 -10.07
CA LEU A 53 -12.96 6.79 -10.79
C LEU A 53 -11.45 7.06 -10.95
N ARG A 54 -11.09 8.33 -11.20
CA ARG A 54 -9.68 8.76 -11.26
C ARG A 54 -8.92 8.50 -9.96
N LEU A 55 -9.56 8.70 -8.81
CA LEU A 55 -8.99 8.41 -7.50
C LEU A 55 -8.80 6.90 -7.32
N SER A 56 -9.80 6.10 -7.66
CA SER A 56 -9.72 4.64 -7.58
C SER A 56 -8.56 4.08 -8.40
N GLY A 57 -8.32 4.62 -9.61
CA GLY A 57 -7.17 4.25 -10.43
C GLY A 57 -5.81 4.55 -9.76
N GLN A 58 -5.69 5.71 -9.10
CA GLN A 58 -4.46 6.04 -8.35
C GLN A 58 -4.27 5.15 -7.13
N LEU A 59 -5.35 4.83 -6.41
CA LEU A 59 -5.31 3.93 -5.26
C LEU A 59 -4.89 2.52 -5.66
N LEU A 60 -5.43 1.99 -6.77
CA LEU A 60 -5.01 0.70 -7.35
C LEU A 60 -3.51 0.67 -7.68
N LEU A 61 -2.97 1.75 -8.28
CA LEU A 61 -1.53 1.87 -8.51
C LEU A 61 -0.73 1.79 -7.19
N GLY A 62 -1.20 2.48 -6.15
CA GLY A 62 -0.59 2.42 -4.81
C GLY A 62 -0.60 1.02 -4.21
N VAL A 63 -1.70 0.28 -4.36
CA VAL A 63 -1.84 -1.11 -3.91
C VAL A 63 -0.81 -2.02 -4.59
N VAL A 64 -0.70 -1.94 -5.92
CA VAL A 64 0.25 -2.76 -6.68
C VAL A 64 1.70 -2.46 -6.28
N ARG A 65 2.03 -1.19 -6.01
CA ARG A 65 3.37 -0.80 -5.54
C ARG A 65 3.69 -1.35 -4.15
N ILE A 66 2.72 -1.34 -3.23
CA ILE A 66 2.88 -1.96 -1.90
C ILE A 66 3.11 -3.46 -2.04
N TYR A 67 2.36 -4.13 -2.92
CA TYR A 67 2.55 -5.56 -3.20
C TYR A 67 3.96 -5.85 -3.72
N SER A 68 4.42 -5.10 -4.74
CA SER A 68 5.77 -5.25 -5.30
C SER A 68 6.86 -5.09 -4.23
N ARG A 69 6.72 -4.13 -3.30
CA ARG A 69 7.64 -3.97 -2.17
C ARG A 69 7.61 -5.13 -1.19
N LYS A 70 6.42 -5.67 -0.85
CA LYS A 70 6.32 -6.85 0.02
C LYS A 70 7.04 -8.05 -0.58
N VAL A 71 6.85 -8.29 -1.87
CA VAL A 71 7.55 -9.38 -2.59
C VAL A 71 9.06 -9.13 -2.62
N GLY A 72 9.50 -7.90 -2.88
CA GLY A 72 10.92 -7.53 -2.84
C GLY A 72 11.55 -7.77 -1.46
N TYR A 73 10.86 -7.41 -0.38
CA TYR A 73 11.34 -7.69 0.98
C TYR A 73 11.39 -9.18 1.28
N LEU A 74 10.37 -9.95 0.86
CA LEU A 74 10.37 -11.40 1.03
C LEU A 74 11.56 -12.06 0.31
N PHE A 75 11.82 -11.65 -0.93
CA PHE A 75 12.95 -12.17 -1.71
C PHE A 75 14.29 -11.87 -1.03
N GLN A 76 14.47 -10.65 -0.51
CA GLN A 76 15.68 -10.28 0.23
C GLN A 76 15.83 -11.13 1.50
N ASP A 77 14.74 -11.28 2.28
CA ASP A 77 14.77 -12.05 3.53
C ASP A 77 15.10 -13.53 3.26
N CYS A 78 14.56 -14.12 2.19
CA CYS A 78 14.91 -15.48 1.75
C CYS A 78 16.37 -15.59 1.32
N THR A 79 16.88 -14.60 0.60
CA THR A 79 18.28 -14.57 0.15
C THR A 79 19.23 -14.48 1.34
N ASP A 80 18.93 -13.61 2.31
CA ASP A 80 19.72 -13.45 3.53
C ASP A 80 19.68 -14.72 4.39
N ALA A 81 18.54 -15.41 4.46
CA ALA A 81 18.41 -16.69 5.15
C ALA A 81 19.24 -17.80 4.50
N LEU A 82 19.22 -17.89 3.17
CA LEU A 82 20.02 -18.86 2.42
C LEU A 82 21.52 -18.66 2.66
N VAL A 83 22.00 -17.41 2.60
CA VAL A 83 23.42 -17.09 2.86
C VAL A 83 23.83 -17.49 4.28
N LYS A 84 22.97 -17.25 5.28
CA LYS A 84 23.25 -17.65 6.67
C LYS A 84 23.24 -19.15 6.90
N MET A 85 22.45 -19.90 6.14
CA MET A 85 22.41 -21.37 6.22
C MET A 85 23.62 -22.04 5.55
N GLN A 86 24.33 -21.32 4.69
CA GLN A 86 25.55 -21.80 4.00
C GLN A 86 26.84 -21.46 4.75
N GLN A 87 26.76 -20.71 5.85
CA GLN A 87 27.85 -20.46 6.80
C GLN A 87 27.80 -21.47 7.95
#